data_AF-A0A956I955-F1
#
_entry.id   AF-A0A956I955-F1
#
_cell.length_a   1.000
_cell.length_b   1.000
_cell.length_c   1.000
_cell.angle_alpha   90.00
_cell.angle_beta   90.00
_cell.angle_gamma   90.00
#
_symmetry.space_group_name_H-M   'P 1'
#
loop_
_entity.id
_entity.type
_entity.pdbx_description
1 polymer ?
#
loop_
_entity_poly.entity_id
_entity_poly.type
_entity_poly.pdbx_seq_one_letter_code
_entity_poly.pdbx_strand_id
1 'polypeptide(L)'
;MPRALFVALVSSLLACARPTPLPPISAATVATAVPPDGFELVETWPVETTLDDPSIPEAHEVWLAMIAGARERLDFLQFYGASEAGGRLEPVIEAITEAALRGVHVRFVFDASFHERQPEIPDRLA
;
A
#
# COMPACT_ATOMS: atom_id res chain seq x y z
N MET A 1 9.70 62.87 59.71
CA MET A 1 10.09 62.09 60.90
C MET A 1 10.03 60.59 60.55
N PRO A 2 10.99 59.78 61.01
CA PRO A 2 11.45 58.56 60.35
C PRO A 2 11.07 57.26 61.09
N ARG A 3 11.32 56.10 60.43
CA ARG A 3 11.70 54.76 60.96
C ARG A 3 11.13 53.68 60.02
N ALA A 4 11.91 53.09 59.11
CA ALA A 4 12.82 51.94 59.32
C ALA A 4 12.09 50.76 59.98
N LEU A 5 11.97 49.56 59.39
CA LEU A 5 13.06 48.60 59.15
C LEU A 5 12.54 47.38 58.35
N PHE A 6 13.42 46.82 57.51
CA PHE A 6 13.63 45.39 57.18
C PHE A 6 12.49 44.54 56.58
N VAL A 7 12.77 43.90 55.43
CA VAL A 7 13.03 42.44 55.34
C VAL A 7 13.69 42.17 53.97
N ALA A 8 14.80 41.45 54.01
CA ALA A 8 15.50 40.89 52.87
C ALA A 8 14.92 39.49 52.53
N LEU A 9 14.78 39.14 51.25
CA LEU A 9 14.85 37.76 50.73
C LEU A 9 14.77 37.80 49.19
N VAL A 10 15.88 37.61 48.47
CA VAL A 10 16.30 36.36 47.79
C VAL A 10 15.24 35.77 46.85
N SER A 11 15.55 35.75 45.55
CA SER A 11 15.40 34.60 44.61
C SER A 11 15.13 35.12 43.19
N SER A 12 16.09 35.04 42.27
CA SER A 12 16.36 33.89 41.40
C SER A 12 15.77 34.11 40.00
N LEU A 13 16.65 34.54 39.10
CA LEU A 13 16.76 34.16 37.68
C LEU A 13 15.52 33.48 37.05
N LEU A 14 14.61 34.26 36.46
CA LEU A 14 13.73 33.77 35.40
C LEU A 14 14.46 33.87 34.06
N ALA A 15 15.33 32.91 33.79
CA ALA A 15 15.80 32.62 32.44
C ALA A 15 14.78 31.69 31.77
N CYS A 16 13.81 32.26 31.05
CA CYS A 16 12.91 31.47 30.20
C CYS A 16 13.73 30.89 29.04
N ALA A 17 14.12 29.62 29.14
CA ALA A 17 14.60 28.84 28.00
C ALA A 17 13.47 28.76 26.97
N ARG A 18 13.68 29.34 25.78
CA ARG A 18 12.72 29.23 24.67
C ARG A 18 12.74 27.79 24.14
N PRO A 19 11.59 27.12 23.98
CA PRO A 19 11.56 25.79 23.40
C PRO A 19 12.02 25.86 21.94
N THR A 20 13.03 25.07 21.60
CA THR A 20 13.53 24.92 20.23
C THR A 20 12.45 24.24 19.39
N PRO A 21 12.06 24.79 18.23
CA PRO A 21 11.09 24.13 17.36
C PRO A 21 11.68 22.80 16.86
N LEU A 22 10.92 21.72 17.04
CA LEU A 22 11.28 20.40 16.54
C LEU A 22 11.26 20.43 15.01
N PRO A 23 12.21 19.74 14.33
CA PRO A 23 12.17 19.60 12.89
C PRO A 23 10.88 18.87 12.47
N PRO A 24 10.33 19.17 11.27
CA PRO A 24 9.20 18.42 10.75
C PRO A 24 9.58 16.95 10.62
N ILE A 25 8.75 16.08 11.19
CA ILE A 25 8.86 14.64 10.95
C ILE A 25 8.55 14.44 9.47
N SER A 26 9.60 14.19 8.68
CA SER A 26 9.43 13.73 7.31
C SER A 26 8.68 12.41 7.38
N ALA A 27 7.47 12.35 6.80
CA ALA A 27 6.77 11.10 6.58
C ALA A 27 7.62 10.28 5.60
N ALA A 28 8.54 9.48 6.14
CA ALA A 28 9.15 8.43 5.38
C ALA A 28 8.01 7.48 4.98
N THR A 29 7.80 7.29 3.68
CA THR A 29 7.02 6.16 3.17
C THR A 29 7.64 4.91 3.77
N VAL A 30 6.95 4.33 4.76
CA VAL A 30 7.30 2.99 5.23
C VAL A 30 6.85 2.08 4.10
N ALA A 31 7.76 1.77 3.20
CA ALA A 31 7.63 0.56 2.41
C ALA A 31 7.68 -0.58 3.44
N THR A 32 6.53 -1.13 3.79
CA THR A 32 6.45 -2.34 4.61
C THR A 32 7.05 -3.46 3.77
N ALA A 33 8.35 -3.67 3.92
CA ALA A 33 8.99 -4.82 3.32
C ALA A 33 8.42 -6.06 4.03
N VAL A 34 7.58 -6.82 3.32
CA VAL A 34 7.13 -8.14 3.78
C VAL A 34 8.39 -8.96 4.11
N PRO A 35 8.54 -9.47 5.34
CA PRO A 35 9.65 -10.33 5.69
C PRO A 35 9.67 -11.54 4.73
N PRO A 36 10.84 -12.08 4.36
CA PRO A 36 10.92 -13.18 3.41
C PRO A 36 10.10 -14.43 3.78
N ASP A 37 9.73 -14.57 5.06
CA ASP A 37 8.89 -15.65 5.61
C ASP A 37 7.56 -15.14 6.22
N GLY A 38 7.18 -13.89 5.96
CA GLY A 38 5.96 -13.27 6.47
C GLY A 38 4.78 -13.42 5.51
N PHE A 39 3.56 -13.35 6.05
CA PHE A 39 2.35 -13.11 5.25
C PHE A 39 1.92 -11.66 5.44
N GLU A 40 1.42 -11.04 4.37
CA GLU A 40 0.80 -9.72 4.40
C GLU A 40 -0.68 -9.87 4.04
N LEU A 41 -1.55 -9.26 4.85
CA LEU A 41 -2.96 -9.15 4.52
C LEU A 41 -3.13 -7.98 3.56
N VAL A 42 -3.83 -8.22 2.46
CA VAL A 42 -4.22 -7.19 1.48
C VAL A 42 -5.71 -7.30 1.21
N GLU A 43 -6.34 -6.20 0.81
CA GLU A 43 -7.78 -6.18 0.59
C GLU A 43 -8.24 -5.40 -0.63
N THR A 44 -9.50 -5.61 -0.96
CA THR A 44 -10.28 -4.74 -1.84
C THR A 44 -11.66 -4.67 -1.21
N TRP A 45 -12.24 -3.48 -1.18
CA TRP A 45 -13.51 -3.22 -0.53
C TRP A 45 -14.48 -2.52 -1.49
N PRO A 46 -15.81 -2.60 -1.28
CA PRO A 46 -16.77 -1.98 -2.16
C PRO A 46 -16.77 -0.45 -2.00
N VAL A 47 -16.53 0.28 -3.08
CA VAL A 47 -16.35 1.76 -3.08
C VAL A 47 -17.56 2.53 -2.53
N GLU A 48 -18.73 1.92 -2.50
CA GLU A 48 -19.97 2.47 -1.95
C GLU A 48 -20.06 2.38 -0.42
N THR A 49 -19.05 1.80 0.24
CA THR A 49 -19.02 1.57 1.68
C THR A 49 -17.96 2.42 2.37
N THR A 50 -17.87 2.30 3.69
CA THR A 50 -16.79 2.89 4.51
C THR A 50 -16.05 1.78 5.26
N LEU A 51 -15.97 0.60 4.65
CA LEU A 51 -15.36 -0.60 5.26
C LEU A 51 -13.83 -0.61 5.13
N ASP A 52 -13.26 0.33 4.36
CA ASP A 52 -11.83 0.51 4.19
C ASP A 52 -11.10 0.61 5.54
N ASP A 53 -10.04 -0.18 5.70
CA ASP A 53 -9.05 0.01 6.74
C ASP A 53 -7.76 0.53 6.10
N PRO A 54 -7.39 1.81 6.27
CA PRO A 54 -6.21 2.39 5.62
C PRO A 54 -4.88 1.80 6.13
N SER A 55 -4.91 0.93 7.15
CA SER A 55 -3.73 0.17 7.57
C SER A 55 -3.51 -1.13 6.79
N ILE A 56 -4.51 -1.59 6.02
CA ILE A 56 -4.42 -2.77 5.15
C ILE A 56 -4.12 -2.32 3.71
N PRO A 57 -3.03 -2.80 3.09
CA PRO A 57 -2.71 -2.43 1.71
C PRO A 57 -3.75 -2.89 0.69
N GLU A 58 -3.88 -2.09 -0.37
CA GLU A 58 -4.74 -2.35 -1.51
C GLU A 58 -4.19 -3.51 -2.37
N ALA A 59 -4.99 -4.56 -2.54
CA ALA A 59 -4.57 -5.78 -3.24
C ALA A 59 -4.09 -5.51 -4.66
N HIS A 60 -4.78 -4.63 -5.39
CA HIS A 60 -4.43 -4.29 -6.77
C HIS A 60 -3.05 -3.62 -6.89
N GLU A 61 -2.62 -2.85 -5.89
CA GLU A 61 -1.29 -2.22 -5.86
C GLU A 61 -0.20 -3.25 -5.51
N VAL A 62 -0.45 -4.10 -4.51
CA VAL A 62 0.49 -5.14 -4.10
C VAL A 62 0.70 -6.17 -5.21
N TRP A 63 -0.36 -6.56 -5.92
CA TRP A 63 -0.24 -7.47 -7.07
C TRP A 63 0.64 -6.90 -8.17
N LEU A 64 0.53 -5.61 -8.49
CA LEU A 64 1.40 -4.96 -9.47
C LEU A 64 2.88 -5.07 -9.06
N ALA A 65 3.19 -4.82 -7.78
CA ALA A 65 4.56 -4.96 -7.27
C ALA A 65 5.06 -6.41 -7.35
N MET A 66 4.22 -7.38 -6.99
CA MET A 66 4.55 -8.82 -7.10
C MET A 66 4.83 -9.24 -8.55
N ILE A 67 3.96 -8.84 -9.48
CA ILE A 67 4.09 -9.15 -10.92
C ILE A 67 5.33 -8.48 -11.52
N ALA A 68 5.63 -7.24 -11.14
CA ALA A 68 6.83 -6.53 -11.56
C ALA A 68 8.11 -7.24 -11.06
N GLY A 69 8.07 -7.77 -9.83
CA GLY A 69 9.19 -8.49 -9.21
C GLY A 69 9.40 -9.93 -9.72
N ALA A 70 8.42 -10.51 -10.40
CA ALA A 70 8.50 -11.88 -10.89
C ALA A 70 9.60 -12.05 -11.95
N ARG A 71 10.42 -13.11 -11.79
CA ARG A 71 11.59 -13.40 -12.64
C ARG A 71 11.44 -14.65 -13.49
N GLU A 72 10.72 -15.66 -13.01
CA GLU A 72 10.69 -16.98 -13.63
C GLU A 72 9.29 -17.40 -14.05
N ARG A 73 8.30 -17.32 -13.14
CA ARG A 73 6.94 -17.80 -13.39
C ARG A 73 5.89 -16.92 -12.73
N LEU A 74 4.71 -16.92 -13.34
CA LEU A 74 3.44 -16.48 -12.75
C LEU A 74 2.41 -17.57 -13.04
N ASP A 75 1.87 -18.21 -11.99
CA ASP A 75 0.89 -19.28 -12.12
C ASP A 75 -0.42 -18.84 -11.44
N PHE A 76 -1.50 -18.74 -12.20
CA PHE A 76 -2.81 -18.27 -11.74
C PHE A 76 -3.87 -19.38 -11.87
N LEU A 77 -4.73 -19.49 -10.86
CA LEU A 77 -5.91 -20.35 -10.86
C LEU A 77 -7.12 -19.50 -10.49
N GLN A 78 -7.95 -19.16 -11.47
CA GLN A 78 -9.06 -18.23 -11.30
C GLN A 78 -10.36 -18.83 -11.85
N PHE A 79 -11.49 -18.48 -11.25
CA PHE A 79 -12.79 -18.90 -11.81
C PHE A 79 -13.09 -18.22 -13.14
N TYR A 80 -12.82 -16.90 -13.24
CA TYR A 80 -13.04 -16.09 -14.44
C TYR A 80 -12.04 -14.93 -14.49
N GLY A 81 -11.92 -14.29 -15.65
CA GLY A 81 -11.24 -13.00 -15.81
C GLY A 81 -12.21 -12.00 -16.41
N ALA A 82 -12.43 -10.87 -15.72
CA ALA A 82 -13.29 -9.80 -16.19
C ALA A 82 -12.69 -8.46 -15.76
N SER A 83 -12.64 -7.52 -16.70
CA SER A 83 -12.17 -6.16 -16.45
C SER A 83 -13.12 -5.19 -17.16
N GLU A 84 -13.27 -4.00 -16.58
CA GLU A 84 -13.98 -2.90 -17.20
C GLU A 84 -12.99 -1.79 -17.53
N ALA A 85 -13.29 -1.01 -18.58
CA ALA A 85 -12.43 0.09 -18.99
C ALA A 85 -12.24 1.10 -17.84
N GLY A 86 -10.99 1.35 -17.45
CA GLY A 86 -10.64 2.21 -16.32
C GLY A 86 -10.77 1.56 -14.95
N GLY A 87 -11.11 0.27 -14.89
CA GLY A 87 -11.14 -0.51 -13.66
C GLY A 87 -9.73 -0.80 -13.11
N ARG A 88 -9.65 -1.09 -11.80
CA ARG A 88 -8.39 -1.37 -11.10
C ARG A 88 -7.65 -2.62 -11.62
N LEU A 89 -8.34 -3.52 -12.33
CA LEU A 89 -7.75 -4.75 -12.85
C LEU A 89 -7.05 -4.58 -14.20
N GLU A 90 -7.38 -3.54 -14.98
CA GLU A 90 -6.76 -3.34 -16.30
C GLU A 90 -5.23 -3.21 -16.21
N PRO A 91 -4.66 -2.38 -15.29
CA PRO A 91 -3.21 -2.29 -15.12
C PRO A 91 -2.57 -3.61 -14.66
N VAL A 92 -3.31 -4.43 -13.91
CA VAL A 92 -2.83 -5.74 -13.45
C VAL A 92 -2.68 -6.69 -14.64
N ILE A 93 -3.68 -6.71 -15.52
CA ILE A 93 -3.66 -7.54 -16.74
C ILE A 93 -2.53 -7.09 -17.67
N GLU A 94 -2.35 -5.77 -17.85
CA GLU A 94 -1.22 -5.22 -18.60
C GLU A 94 0.13 -5.63 -17.99
N ALA A 95 0.28 -5.54 -16.67
CA ALA A 95 1.52 -5.93 -16.00
C ALA A 95 1.84 -7.43 -16.18
N ILE A 96 0.84 -8.29 -16.26
CA ILE A 96 1.01 -9.72 -16.57
C ILE A 96 1.52 -9.90 -18.00
N THR A 97 0.94 -9.19 -18.97
CA THR A 97 1.43 -9.18 -20.36
C THR A 97 2.88 -8.70 -20.43
N GLU A 98 3.22 -7.62 -19.73
CA GLU A 98 4.59 -7.11 -19.67
C GLU A 98 5.55 -8.11 -19.01
N ALA A 99 5.10 -8.86 -17.99
CA ALA A 99 5.92 -9.93 -17.39
C ALA A 99 6.21 -11.04 -18.40
N ALA A 100 5.21 -11.45 -19.20
CA ALA A 100 5.42 -12.42 -20.27
C ALA A 100 6.43 -11.90 -21.31
N LEU A 101 6.34 -10.62 -21.70
CA LEU A 101 7.29 -9.99 -22.62
C LEU A 101 8.73 -9.94 -22.05
N ARG A 102 8.89 -9.83 -20.72
CA ARG A 102 10.20 -9.96 -20.05
C ARG A 102 10.75 -11.39 -20.03
N GLY A 103 9.98 -12.39 -20.47
CA GLY A 103 10.37 -13.81 -20.48
C GLY A 103 9.92 -14.60 -19.25
N VAL A 104 9.05 -14.03 -18.40
CA VAL A 104 8.43 -14.76 -17.29
C VAL A 104 7.41 -15.75 -17.86
N HIS A 105 7.45 -17.01 -17.43
CA HIS A 105 6.49 -18.02 -17.88
C HIS A 105 5.14 -17.80 -17.17
N VAL A 106 4.15 -17.33 -17.92
CA VAL A 106 2.79 -17.10 -17.41
C VAL A 106 1.91 -18.31 -17.71
N ARG A 107 1.17 -18.79 -16.71
CA ARG A 107 0.17 -19.86 -16.87
C ARG A 107 -1.13 -19.46 -16.17
N PHE A 108 -2.23 -19.58 -16.90
CA PHE A 108 -3.58 -19.46 -16.35
C PHE A 108 -4.31 -20.80 -16.39
N VAL A 109 -5.11 -21.05 -15.36
CA VAL A 109 -6.16 -22.06 -15.36
C VAL A 109 -7.47 -21.34 -15.03
N PHE A 110 -8.39 -21.36 -15.99
CA PHE A 110 -9.74 -20.82 -15.84
C PHE A 110 -10.79 -21.93 -15.79
N ASP A 111 -11.94 -21.66 -15.20
CA ASP A 111 -13.08 -22.58 -15.28
C ASP A 111 -13.69 -22.55 -16.68
N ALA A 112 -13.87 -23.74 -17.28
CA ALA A 112 -14.37 -23.86 -18.65
C ALA A 112 -15.79 -23.29 -18.83
N SER A 113 -16.66 -23.43 -17.84
CA SER A 113 -18.04 -22.93 -17.92
C SER A 113 -18.10 -21.40 -17.87
N PHE A 114 -17.12 -20.75 -17.23
CA PHE A 114 -16.99 -19.30 -17.23
C PHE A 114 -16.33 -18.79 -18.50
N HIS A 115 -15.34 -19.52 -19.01
CA HIS A 115 -14.69 -19.20 -20.28
C HIS A 115 -15.70 -19.08 -21.43
N GLU A 116 -16.64 -20.02 -21.54
CA GLU A 116 -17.70 -19.98 -22.56
C GLU A 116 -18.56 -18.70 -22.52
N ARG A 117 -18.72 -18.08 -21.34
CA ARG A 117 -19.58 -16.91 -21.13
C ARG A 117 -18.80 -15.59 -21.13
N GLN A 118 -17.52 -15.62 -20.76
CA GLN A 118 -16.67 -14.46 -20.56
C GLN A 118 -15.24 -14.76 -21.05
N PRO A 119 -15.03 -14.90 -22.37
CA PRO A 119 -13.76 -15.36 -22.92
C PRO A 119 -12.71 -14.26 -23.04
N GLU A 120 -13.11 -12.98 -23.04
CA GLU A 120 -12.25 -11.86 -23.45
C GLU A 120 -10.90 -11.81 -22.72
N ILE A 121 -10.90 -11.79 -21.39
CA ILE A 121 -9.66 -11.73 -20.61
C ILE A 121 -8.89 -13.07 -20.65
N PRO A 122 -9.54 -14.24 -20.45
CA PRO A 122 -8.88 -15.52 -20.63
C PRO A 122 -8.17 -15.67 -21.98
N ASP A 123 -8.81 -15.31 -23.09
CA ASP A 123 -8.25 -15.42 -24.44
C ASP A 123 -7.10 -14.44 -24.66
N ARG A 124 -7.16 -13.26 -24.02
CA ARG A 124 -6.09 -12.26 -24.08
C ARG A 124 -4.83 -12.70 -23.33
N LEU A 125 -4.96 -13.59 -22.35
CA LEU A 125 -3.89 -14.04 -21.46
C LEU A 125 -3.41 -15.47 -21.73
N ALA A 126 -4.03 -16.18 -22.68
CA ALA A 126 -3.66 -17.52 -23.13
C ALA A 126 -2.60 -17.47 -24.25
#